data_AF-A0A852NFG7-F1
#
_entry.id   AF-A0A852NFG7-F1
#
_cell.length_a   1.000
_cell.length_b   1.000
_cell.length_c   1.000
_cell.angle_alpha   90.00
_cell.angle_beta   90.00
_cell.angle_gamma   90.00
#
_symmetry.space_group_name_H-M   'P 1'
#
loop_
_entity.id
_entity.type
_entity.pdbx_description
1 polymer ?
#
loop_
_entity_poly.entity_id
_entity_poly.type
_entity_poly.pdbx_seq_one_letter_code
_entity_poly.pdbx_strand_id
1 'polypeptide(L)' 'VGVFEFDQFGNGTKVLAQAIADSAAFSIAGGGDTLAAIDKYGVAQQISYISTGGGAFLEFVEGKVLPAVEVLE' A
#
# COMPACT_ATOMS: atom_id res chain seq x y z
N VAL A 1 0.67 -10.62 -1.91
CA VAL A 1 1.46 -11.89 -1.95
C VAL A 1 1.06 -12.68 -0.71
N GLY A 2 0.73 -13.96 -0.87
CA GLY A 2 0.42 -14.91 0.22
C GLY A 2 -0.64 -14.49 1.25
N VAL A 3 -0.95 -15.41 2.18
CA VAL A 3 -1.61 -15.09 3.44
C VAL A 3 -0.50 -14.77 4.45
N PHE A 4 0.05 -13.56 4.32
CA PHE A 4 1.31 -13.16 4.94
C PHE A 4 1.26 -13.06 6.46
N GLU A 5 0.06 -13.10 7.03
CA GLU A 5 -0.21 -13.25 8.45
C GLU A 5 0.45 -14.52 9.00
N PHE A 6 0.50 -15.60 8.20
CA PHE A 6 1.24 -16.82 8.53
C PHE A 6 2.64 -16.79 7.91
N ASP A 7 3.67 -16.93 8.75
CA ASP A 7 5.06 -16.78 8.29
C ASP A 7 5.46 -17.79 7.21
N GLN A 8 4.91 -19.00 7.25
CA GLN A 8 5.10 -20.04 6.22
C GLN A 8 4.62 -19.62 4.82
N PHE A 9 3.75 -18.61 4.72
CA PHE A 9 3.23 -18.06 3.47
C PHE A 9 3.64 -16.57 3.27
N GLY A 10 4.40 -15.99 4.19
CA GLY A 10 4.73 -14.56 4.20
C GLY A 10 6.01 -14.17 3.46
N ASN A 11 6.86 -15.14 3.07
CA ASN A 11 8.16 -14.81 2.49
C ASN A 11 8.06 -13.98 1.21
N GLY A 12 7.09 -14.25 0.34
CA GLY A 12 6.88 -13.46 -0.87
C GLY A 12 6.56 -11.99 -0.57
N THR A 13 5.73 -11.75 0.44
CA THR A 13 5.33 -10.40 0.88
C THR A 13 6.48 -9.66 1.52
N LYS A 14 7.23 -10.35 2.38
CA LYS A 14 8.44 -9.80 2.99
C LYS A 14 9.44 -9.35 1.93
N VAL A 15 9.75 -10.21 0.96
CA VAL A 15 10.72 -9.91 -0.09
C VAL A 15 10.27 -8.73 -0.95
N LEU A 16 9.00 -8.68 -1.35
CA LEU A 16 8.49 -7.55 -2.13
C LEU A 16 8.47 -6.25 -1.32
N ALA A 17 8.03 -6.29 -0.05
CA ALA A 17 8.02 -5.12 0.82
C ALA A 17 9.43 -4.54 0.98
N GLN A 18 10.44 -5.38 1.20
CA GLN A 18 11.83 -4.94 1.29
C GLN A 18 12.36 -4.43 -0.05
N ALA A 19 12.06 -5.10 -1.17
CA ALA A 19 12.50 -4.66 -2.49
C ALA A 19 11.94 -3.28 -2.87
N ILE A 20 10.70 -3.00 -2.49
CA ILE A 20 10.09 -1.67 -2.68
C ILE A 20 10.77 -0.64 -1.77
N ALA A 21 11.02 -0.99 -0.50
CA ALA A 21 11.68 -0.12 0.47
C ALA A 21 13.11 0.26 0.08
N ASP A 22 13.85 -0.67 -0.56
CA ASP A 22 15.23 -0.45 -1.00
C ASP A 22 15.32 0.25 -2.37
N SER A 23 14.18 0.43 -3.06
CA SER A 23 14.12 1.06 -4.37
C SER A 23 14.25 2.59 -4.27
N ALA A 24 14.94 3.20 -5.22
CA ALA A 24 14.98 4.66 -5.38
C ALA A 24 13.71 5.24 -6.04
N ALA A 25 12.75 4.40 -6.42
CA ALA A 25 11.51 4.84 -7.05
C ALA A 25 10.59 5.55 -6.05
N PHE A 26 9.75 6.46 -6.55
CA PHE A 26 8.64 6.98 -5.77
C PHE A 26 7.61 5.87 -5.54
N SER A 27 7.38 5.50 -4.29
CA SER A 27 6.51 4.39 -3.89
C SER A 27 5.24 4.89 -3.21
N ILE A 28 4.10 4.43 -3.73
CA ILE A 28 2.78 4.71 -3.17
C ILE A 28 2.17 3.39 -2.70
N ALA A 29 1.74 3.33 -1.45
CA ALA A 29 1.02 2.19 -0.90
C ALA A 29 -0.43 2.55 -0.57
N GLY A 30 -1.35 1.61 -0.80
CA GLY A 30 -2.76 1.75 -0.43
C GLY A 30 -3.44 0.40 -0.33
N GLY A 31 -4.53 0.37 0.45
CA GLY A 31 -5.28 -0.85 0.81
C GLY A 31 -4.84 -1.44 2.15
N GLY A 32 -5.82 -1.90 2.94
CA GLY A 32 -5.60 -2.32 4.34
C GLY A 32 -4.54 -3.41 4.50
N ASP A 33 -4.59 -4.45 3.68
CA ASP A 33 -3.63 -5.56 3.74
C ASP A 33 -2.21 -5.13 3.39
N THR A 34 -2.07 -4.19 2.45
CA THR A 34 -0.77 -3.62 2.07
C THR A 34 -0.16 -2.84 3.23
N LEU A 35 -0.97 -2.05 3.95
CA LEU A 35 -0.53 -1.31 5.13
C LEU A 35 -0.14 -2.27 6.26
N ALA A 36 -0.94 -3.31 6.51
CA ALA A 36 -0.62 -4.33 7.50
C ALA A 36 0.70 -5.06 7.18
N ALA A 37 0.99 -5.32 5.90
CA ALA A 37 2.26 -5.89 5.48
C ALA A 37 3.44 -4.91 5.69
N ILE A 38 3.26 -3.63 5.34
CA ILE A 38 4.27 -2.58 5.55
C ILE A 38 4.64 -2.46 7.03
N ASP A 39 3.64 -2.48 7.92
CA ASP A 39 3.83 -2.43 9.36
C ASP A 39 4.49 -3.71 9.88
N LYS A 40 4.00 -4.89 9.46
CA LYS A 40 4.57 -6.19 9.87
C LYS A 40 6.05 -6.31 9.53
N TYR A 41 6.47 -5.80 8.37
CA TYR A 41 7.86 -5.87 7.91
C TYR A 41 8.69 -4.62 8.21
N GLY A 42 8.12 -3.62 8.87
CA GLY A 42 8.84 -2.45 9.38
C GLY A 42 9.39 -1.52 8.28
N VAL A 43 8.71 -1.44 7.14
CA VAL A 43 9.16 -0.66 5.98
C VAL A 43 8.44 0.69 5.79
N ALA A 44 7.66 1.13 6.78
CA ALA A 44 6.79 2.31 6.64
C ALA A 44 7.55 3.61 6.34
N GLN A 45 8.74 3.79 6.92
CA GLN A 45 9.55 5.01 6.75
C GLN A 45 10.24 5.09 5.38
N GLN A 46 10.27 3.97 4.65
CA GLN A 46 10.90 3.85 3.34
C GLN A 46 9.90 3.98 2.19
N ILE A 47 8.60 4.03 2.49
CA ILE A 47 7.55 4.24 1.50
C ILE A 47 7.31 5.74 1.32
N SER A 48 7.27 6.24 0.08
CA SER A 48 7.15 7.67 -0.19
C SER A 48 5.78 8.25 0.19
N TYR A 49 4.71 7.46 0.02
CA TYR A 49 3.36 7.84 0.43
C TYR A 49 2.53 6.62 0.84
N ILE A 50 1.83 6.73 1.97
CA ILE A 50 0.91 5.70 2.46
C ILE A 50 -0.51 6.29 2.48
N SER A 51 -1.38 5.75 1.64
CA SER A 51 -2.79 6.10 1.60
C SER A 51 -3.58 5.35 2.68
N THR A 52 -4.22 6.11 3.57
CA THR A 52 -5.23 5.58 4.50
C THR A 52 -6.62 5.50 3.86
N GLY A 53 -6.77 5.98 2.63
CA GLY A 53 -8.04 6.10 1.90
C GLY A 53 -8.59 4.79 1.34
N GLY A 54 -8.19 3.61 1.83
CA GLY A 54 -8.75 2.29 1.52
C GLY A 54 -9.35 2.14 0.12
N GLY A 55 -10.68 2.00 0.04
CA GLY A 55 -11.41 1.88 -1.23
C GLY A 55 -11.46 3.16 -2.06
N ALA A 56 -11.55 4.34 -1.43
CA ALA A 56 -11.55 5.62 -2.15
C ALA A 56 -10.23 5.85 -2.92
N PHE A 57 -9.11 5.38 -2.38
CA PHE A 57 -7.82 5.39 -3.07
C PHE A 57 -7.84 4.50 -4.33
N LEU A 58 -8.47 3.32 -4.24
CA LEU A 58 -8.61 2.44 -5.40
C LEU A 58 -9.53 3.04 -6.46
N GLU A 59 -10.67 3.60 -6.07
CA GLU A 59 -11.59 4.28 -6.99
C GLU A 59 -10.93 5.47 -7.70
N PHE A 60 -10.09 6.21 -6.98
CA PHE A 60 -9.28 7.29 -7.56
C PHE A 60 -8.29 6.75 -8.61
N VAL A 61 -7.58 5.66 -8.31
CA VAL A 61 -6.64 5.01 -9.25
C VAL A 61 -7.37 4.40 -10.47
N GLU A 62 -8.62 3.95 -10.30
CA GLU A 62 -9.50 3.53 -11.39
C GLU A 62 -9.95 4.68 -12.29
N GLY A 63 -9.64 5.94 -11.94
CA GLY A 63 -10.02 7.14 -12.69
C GLY A 63 -11.47 7.57 -12.49
N LYS A 64 -12.14 7.05 -11.44
CA LYS A 64 -13.50 7.48 -11.10
C LYS A 64 -13.46 8.87 -10.48
N VAL A 65 -14.48 9.66 -10.78
CA VAL A 65 -14.75 10.90 -10.06
C VAL A 65 -15.16 10.55 -8.64
N LEU A 66 -14.45 11.08 -7.65
CA LEU A 66 -14.85 10.98 -6.26
C LEU A 66 -15.85 12.10 -5.95
N PRO A 67 -17.12 11.80 -5.62
CA PRO A 67 -18.15 12.84 -5.45
C PRO A 67 -17.80 13.88 -4.38
N ALA A 68 -17.08 13.45 -3.32
CA ALA A 68 -16.64 14.33 -2.25
C ALA A 68 -15.51 15.29 -2.68
N VAL A 69 -14.76 14.97 -3.74
CA VAL A 69 -13.73 15.86 -4.31
C VAL A 69 -14.38 16.80 -5.33
N GLU A 70 -15.28 16.29 -6.18
CA GLU A 70 -15.99 17.06 -7.21
C GLU A 70 -16.76 18.26 -6.62
N VAL A 71 -17.38 18.11 -5.44
CA VAL A 71 -18.09 19.21 -4.78
C VAL A 71 -17.18 20.33 -4.25
N LEU A 72 -15.86 20.09 -4.19
CA LEU A 72 -14.85 21.04 -3.70
C LEU A 72 -14.08 21.75 -4.83
N GLU A 73 -14.25 21.31 -6.08
CA GLU A 73 -13.67 21.95 -7.28
C GLU A 73 -14.45 23.23 -7.67
#